data_AF-A0A505I049-F1
#
_entry.id   AF-A0A505I049-F1
#
_cell.length_a   1.000
_cell.length_b   1.000
_cell.length_c   1.000
_cell.angle_alpha   90.00
_cell.angle_beta   90.00
_cell.angle_gamma   90.00
#
_symmetry.space_group_name_H-M   'P 1'
#
loop_
_entity.id
_entity.type
_entity.pdbx_description
1 polymer ?
#
loop_
_entity_poly.entity_id
_entity_poly.type
_entity_poly.pdbx_seq_one_letter_code
_entity_poly.pdbx_strand_id
1 'polypeptide(L)'
;MARYIMPLKDEQRLPEGAPAIAASFAEFQYQFEAFTHGKVLGQTADHWSNLVVAGSAALIPLLPIREDVSPTVSAAVERPEEYYYETIADATVEEAVVRKNQRLDPGEALCLRIKNTVTFIAPRWPFRHIQVVLRLYRSVTEILTGFDIDCACVAFDGRHVYTTPRGATAISTRTNTIDLTRRSPSYEMRLFKYRMQNLDVFWESLDRSRINMDLFEKLREHRDLHPKNVKGLARLILAEIVVSGRRPYTDSLTSRALKKLGDAQDPEFTGPTVYTSVEIPYTKRFTADRVRQFVARHSSIPFLFGTLNEILKGSGSAKPEEKELPGRLGFMKDNPGRQMIGSFYPLDEQGW
;
A
#
# COMPACT_ATOMS: atom_id res chain seq x y z
N MET A 1 20.56 -16.61 -13.63
CA MET A 1 19.87 -16.82 -12.33
C MET A 1 20.61 -16.26 -11.11
N ALA A 2 21.96 -16.19 -11.09
CA ALA A 2 22.70 -15.79 -9.87
C ALA A 2 22.39 -14.38 -9.33
N ARG A 3 21.95 -13.43 -10.17
CA ARG A 3 21.66 -12.03 -9.80
C ARG A 3 20.20 -11.72 -9.48
N TYR A 4 19.33 -12.72 -9.60
CA TYR A 4 17.92 -12.57 -9.22
C TYR A 4 17.75 -12.86 -7.74
N ILE A 5 16.76 -12.24 -7.10
CA ILE A 5 16.32 -12.51 -5.73
C ILE A 5 14.85 -12.91 -5.79
N MET A 6 14.47 -13.94 -5.04
CA MET A 6 13.14 -14.56 -5.11
C MET A 6 12.76 -14.88 -6.57
N PRO A 7 13.50 -15.71 -7.32
CA PRO A 7 13.17 -15.97 -8.72
C PRO A 7 11.76 -16.60 -8.87
N LEU A 8 11.06 -16.23 -9.95
CA LEU A 8 9.84 -16.88 -10.41
C LEU A 8 10.16 -18.32 -10.84
N LYS A 9 9.28 -19.23 -10.43
CA LYS A 9 9.23 -20.58 -11.00
C LYS A 9 8.68 -20.50 -12.42
N ASP A 10 8.96 -21.51 -13.24
CA ASP A 10 8.57 -21.50 -14.64
C ASP A 10 7.04 -21.44 -14.82
N GLU A 11 6.27 -22.04 -13.92
CA GLU A 11 4.79 -21.98 -13.97
C GLU A 11 4.22 -20.60 -13.62
N GLN A 12 5.03 -19.72 -13.02
CA GLN A 12 4.64 -18.34 -12.70
C GLN A 12 5.02 -17.36 -13.82
N ARG A 13 5.83 -17.81 -14.80
CA ARG A 13 6.28 -16.98 -15.93
C ARG A 13 5.21 -16.98 -17.00
N LEU A 14 5.04 -15.82 -17.64
CA LEU A 14 4.20 -15.74 -18.82
C LEU A 14 4.83 -16.55 -19.97
N PRO A 15 4.02 -17.21 -20.80
CA PRO A 15 4.50 -17.81 -22.04
C PRO A 15 5.19 -16.78 -22.94
N GLU A 16 6.13 -17.23 -23.76
CA GLU A 16 6.75 -16.37 -24.76
C GLU A 16 5.69 -15.80 -25.71
N GLY A 17 5.77 -14.49 -25.98
CA GLY A 17 4.79 -13.78 -26.81
C GLY A 17 3.47 -13.45 -26.13
N ALA A 18 3.24 -13.89 -24.89
CA ALA A 18 2.06 -13.48 -24.12
C ALA A 18 2.09 -11.96 -23.83
N PRO A 19 0.93 -11.29 -23.82
CA PRO A 19 0.89 -9.86 -23.55
C PRO A 19 1.36 -9.58 -22.12
N ALA A 20 2.19 -8.54 -21.95
CA ALA A 20 2.71 -8.14 -20.63
C ALA A 20 1.70 -7.33 -19.81
N ILE A 21 0.64 -6.83 -20.45
CA ILE A 21 -0.44 -6.01 -19.91
C ILE A 21 -1.79 -6.48 -20.47
N ALA A 22 -2.90 -5.95 -19.96
CA ALA A 22 -4.23 -6.13 -20.53
C ALA A 22 -4.23 -5.87 -22.05
N ALA A 23 -4.89 -6.74 -22.81
CA ALA A 23 -4.86 -6.73 -24.28
C ALA A 23 -5.62 -5.55 -24.89
N SER A 24 -6.51 -4.92 -24.11
CA SER A 24 -7.25 -3.73 -24.53
C SER A 24 -7.53 -2.80 -23.35
N PHE A 25 -7.86 -1.55 -23.66
CA PHE A 25 -8.30 -0.59 -22.64
C PHE A 25 -9.61 -1.03 -21.97
N ALA A 26 -10.53 -1.66 -22.71
CA ALA A 26 -11.78 -2.18 -22.14
C ALA A 26 -11.52 -3.29 -21.11
N GLU A 27 -10.55 -4.17 -21.38
CA GLU A 27 -10.13 -5.19 -20.41
C GLU A 27 -9.51 -4.55 -19.16
N PHE A 28 -8.62 -3.56 -19.32
CA PHE A 28 -8.07 -2.80 -18.19
C PHE A 28 -9.19 -2.15 -17.37
N GLN A 29 -10.16 -1.48 -18.01
CA GLN A 29 -11.28 -0.83 -17.33
C GLN A 29 -12.11 -1.84 -16.53
N TYR A 30 -12.44 -2.99 -17.12
CA TYR A 30 -13.16 -4.06 -16.44
C TYR A 30 -12.39 -4.54 -15.19
N GLN A 31 -11.09 -4.80 -15.33
CA GLN A 31 -10.25 -5.21 -14.21
C GLN A 31 -10.13 -4.11 -13.13
N PHE A 32 -10.09 -2.85 -13.55
CA PHE A 32 -9.97 -1.69 -12.66
C PHE A 32 -11.25 -1.48 -11.86
N GLU A 33 -12.41 -1.59 -12.51
CA GLU A 33 -13.72 -1.56 -11.85
C GLU A 33 -13.86 -2.73 -10.86
N ALA A 34 -13.41 -3.93 -11.23
CA ALA A 34 -13.40 -5.09 -10.34
C ALA A 34 -12.49 -4.87 -9.12
N PHE A 35 -11.27 -4.35 -9.33
CA PHE A 35 -10.30 -4.06 -8.27
C PHE A 35 -10.84 -3.01 -7.29
N THR A 36 -11.54 -2.00 -7.80
CA THR A 36 -12.10 -0.91 -7.01
C THR A 36 -13.49 -1.21 -6.47
N HIS A 37 -14.09 -2.35 -6.82
CA HIS A 37 -15.50 -2.71 -6.56
C HIS A 37 -16.50 -1.66 -7.08
N GLY A 38 -16.18 -0.97 -8.18
CA GLY A 38 -16.96 0.15 -8.72
C GLY A 38 -17.02 1.37 -7.80
N LYS A 39 -16.22 1.42 -6.73
CA LYS A 39 -16.27 2.48 -5.71
C LYS A 39 -15.42 3.71 -6.06
N VAL A 40 -14.47 3.56 -6.99
CA VAL A 40 -13.76 4.72 -7.56
C VAL A 40 -14.65 5.31 -8.65
N LEU A 41 -15.71 5.99 -8.20
CA LEU A 41 -16.45 7.09 -8.84
C LEU A 41 -17.08 6.81 -10.24
N GLY A 42 -18.30 7.34 -10.43
CA GLY A 42 -19.09 7.14 -11.64
C GLY A 42 -18.34 7.46 -12.93
N GLN A 43 -18.72 6.78 -14.00
CA GLN A 43 -18.14 6.86 -15.35
C GLN A 43 -18.28 8.24 -16.05
N THR A 44 -18.58 9.32 -15.32
CA THR A 44 -18.68 10.66 -15.89
C THR A 44 -17.33 11.37 -15.85
N ALA A 45 -17.00 12.05 -16.95
CA ALA A 45 -15.72 12.75 -17.15
C ALA A 45 -15.42 13.81 -16.06
N ASP A 46 -16.46 14.33 -15.41
CA ASP A 46 -16.36 15.39 -14.40
C ASP A 46 -15.72 14.91 -13.08
N HIS A 47 -15.77 13.61 -12.77
CA HIS A 47 -15.14 13.05 -11.57
C HIS A 47 -13.61 12.92 -11.68
N TRP A 48 -13.09 12.84 -12.89
CA TRP A 48 -11.67 12.60 -13.16
C TRP A 48 -10.84 13.87 -13.32
N SER A 49 -11.47 15.04 -13.44
CA SER A 49 -10.78 16.30 -13.74
C SER A 49 -9.68 16.69 -12.75
N ASN A 50 -9.67 16.11 -11.53
CA ASN A 50 -8.64 16.33 -10.52
C ASN A 50 -8.23 15.03 -9.80
N LEU A 51 -8.45 13.87 -10.41
CA LEU A 51 -8.18 12.57 -9.82
C LEU A 51 -7.22 11.76 -10.69
N VAL A 52 -6.22 11.16 -10.03
CA VAL A 52 -5.34 10.17 -10.64
C VAL A 52 -5.17 9.01 -9.68
N VAL A 53 -5.28 7.80 -10.18
CA VAL A 53 -4.98 6.58 -9.45
C VAL A 53 -3.60 6.10 -9.87
N ALA A 54 -2.71 5.79 -8.91
CA ALA A 54 -1.33 5.43 -9.22
C ALA A 54 -0.81 4.28 -8.34
N GLY A 55 0.35 3.73 -8.68
CA GLY A 55 0.96 2.63 -7.92
C GLY A 55 0.28 1.30 -8.20
N SER A 56 0.19 0.43 -7.18
CA SER A 56 -0.47 -0.88 -7.31
C SER A 56 -1.91 -0.80 -7.79
N ALA A 57 -2.64 0.27 -7.44
CA ALA A 57 -4.06 0.40 -7.80
C ALA A 57 -4.28 0.62 -9.30
N ALA A 58 -3.30 1.20 -10.01
CA ALA A 58 -3.31 1.28 -11.47
C ALA A 58 -2.56 0.12 -12.12
N LEU A 59 -1.49 -0.39 -11.49
CA LEU A 59 -0.70 -1.50 -12.02
C LEU A 59 -1.45 -2.83 -12.01
N ILE A 60 -2.06 -3.23 -10.89
CA ILE A 60 -2.63 -4.57 -10.75
C ILE A 60 -3.69 -4.84 -11.83
N PRO A 61 -4.65 -3.92 -12.09
CA PRO A 61 -5.60 -4.07 -13.19
C PRO A 61 -5.00 -4.00 -14.60
N LEU A 62 -3.79 -3.48 -14.72
CA LEU A 62 -3.06 -3.42 -15.99
C LEU A 62 -2.36 -4.74 -16.30
N LEU A 63 -2.02 -5.55 -15.29
CA LEU A 63 -1.34 -6.83 -15.50
C LEU A 63 -2.30 -7.89 -16.06
N PRO A 64 -1.80 -8.86 -16.84
CA PRO A 64 -2.58 -10.01 -17.26
C PRO A 64 -3.15 -10.77 -16.06
N ILE A 65 -4.38 -11.25 -16.19
CA ILE A 65 -5.04 -12.09 -15.21
C ILE A 65 -4.19 -13.35 -15.03
N ARG A 66 -3.83 -13.65 -13.79
CA ARG A 66 -3.03 -14.82 -13.47
C ARG A 66 -3.94 -16.04 -13.39
N GLU A 67 -3.51 -17.15 -13.98
CA GLU A 67 -4.26 -18.42 -13.96
C GLU A 67 -4.38 -19.02 -12.55
N ASP A 68 -3.38 -18.79 -11.69
CA ASP A 68 -3.39 -19.21 -10.28
C ASP A 68 -4.30 -18.35 -9.40
N VAL A 69 -4.88 -17.30 -9.97
CA VAL A 69 -5.90 -16.47 -9.35
C VAL A 69 -7.19 -16.68 -10.13
N SER A 70 -8.09 -17.51 -9.59
CA SER A 70 -9.46 -17.53 -10.09
C SER A 70 -10.01 -16.10 -10.01
N PRO A 71 -10.53 -15.50 -11.11
CA PRO A 71 -11.29 -14.26 -11.06
C PRO A 71 -12.68 -14.49 -10.41
N THR A 72 -12.75 -15.36 -9.41
CA THR A 72 -13.67 -15.11 -8.32
C THR A 72 -13.14 -13.88 -7.60
N VAL A 73 -13.98 -12.85 -7.42
CA VAL A 73 -13.73 -11.55 -6.78
C VAL A 73 -13.08 -11.69 -5.37
N SER A 74 -11.84 -12.19 -5.25
CA SER A 74 -11.41 -12.89 -4.02
C SER A 74 -9.90 -12.90 -3.68
N ALA A 75 -9.01 -12.19 -4.38
CA ALA A 75 -7.58 -12.36 -4.08
C ALA A 75 -6.71 -11.09 -4.09
N ALA A 76 -7.25 -9.99 -3.54
CA ALA A 76 -6.43 -8.94 -2.88
C ALA A 76 -7.18 -8.26 -1.73
N VAL A 77 -8.50 -8.43 -1.68
CA VAL A 77 -9.35 -8.21 -0.52
C VAL A 77 -10.10 -9.53 -0.33
N GLU A 78 -10.10 -10.09 0.88
CA GLU A 78 -11.05 -11.15 1.26
C GLU A 78 -12.43 -10.79 0.69
N ARG A 79 -13.09 -11.69 -0.03
CA ARG A 79 -14.54 -11.62 -0.25
C ARG A 79 -15.21 -11.29 1.10
N PRO A 80 -15.88 -10.14 1.29
CA PRO A 80 -17.22 -10.26 1.84
C PRO A 80 -17.96 -11.06 0.78
N GLU A 81 -18.34 -12.29 1.10
CA GLU A 81 -19.15 -13.12 0.23
C GLU A 81 -20.28 -12.30 -0.41
N GLU A 82 -20.47 -12.56 -1.70
CA GLU A 82 -21.70 -12.40 -2.47
C GLU A 82 -22.89 -11.82 -1.68
N TYR A 83 -23.33 -10.62 -2.06
CA TYR A 83 -24.61 -9.92 -1.82
C TYR A 83 -24.34 -8.45 -1.52
N TYR A 84 -24.12 -7.61 -2.54
CA TYR A 84 -24.26 -6.16 -2.31
C TYR A 84 -24.72 -5.30 -3.48
N TYR A 85 -24.91 -5.80 -4.70
CA TYR A 85 -25.33 -4.92 -5.81
C TYR A 85 -26.55 -5.36 -6.63
N GLU A 86 -27.13 -6.54 -6.40
CA GLU A 86 -28.44 -6.91 -6.97
C GLU A 86 -29.62 -6.70 -6.00
N THR A 87 -29.36 -6.15 -4.81
CA THR A 87 -30.43 -5.79 -3.86
C THR A 87 -30.21 -4.42 -3.22
N ILE A 88 -29.63 -3.47 -3.96
CA ILE A 88 -29.72 -2.02 -3.63
C ILE A 88 -31.06 -1.47 -4.14
N ALA A 89 -32.13 -2.12 -3.70
CA ALA A 89 -33.44 -1.50 -3.53
C ALA A 89 -33.80 -1.38 -2.04
N ASP A 90 -33.10 -2.08 -1.13
CA ASP A 90 -33.45 -2.12 0.31
C ASP A 90 -32.31 -1.67 1.28
N ALA A 91 -31.17 -1.18 0.76
CA ALA A 91 -29.99 -0.85 1.56
C ALA A 91 -30.04 0.50 2.33
N THR A 92 -31.20 0.95 2.79
CA THR A 92 -31.33 2.17 3.62
C THR A 92 -31.12 1.90 5.12
N VAL A 93 -31.15 0.65 5.57
CA VAL A 93 -31.25 0.32 7.01
C VAL A 93 -29.89 0.04 7.67
N GLU A 94 -28.93 -0.65 7.01
CA GLU A 94 -27.67 -1.04 7.67
C GLU A 94 -26.61 0.07 7.75
N GLU A 95 -26.50 0.94 6.74
CA GLU A 95 -25.64 2.12 6.81
C GLU A 95 -26.15 3.07 7.91
N ALA A 96 -27.47 3.24 8.01
CA ALA A 96 -28.10 4.01 9.08
C ALA A 96 -27.83 3.41 10.46
N VAL A 97 -27.86 2.08 10.61
CA VAL A 97 -27.55 1.40 11.89
C VAL A 97 -26.08 1.53 12.27
N VAL A 98 -25.16 1.40 11.30
CA VAL A 98 -23.72 1.56 11.55
C VAL A 98 -23.37 3.03 11.86
N ARG A 99 -23.95 3.99 11.13
CA ARG A 99 -23.83 5.44 11.42
C ARG A 99 -24.44 5.81 12.77
N LYS A 100 -25.62 5.27 13.08
CA LYS A 100 -26.31 5.42 14.38
C LYS A 100 -25.49 4.83 15.53
N ASN A 101 -24.83 3.69 15.33
CA ASN A 101 -23.94 3.07 16.31
C ASN A 101 -22.62 3.82 16.49
N GLN A 102 -22.26 4.69 15.54
CA GLN A 102 -21.11 5.59 15.63
C GLN A 102 -21.47 7.00 16.06
N ARG A 103 -22.77 7.28 16.26
CA ARG A 103 -23.33 8.60 16.53
C ARG A 103 -22.90 9.65 15.50
N LEU A 104 -22.74 9.24 14.24
CA LEU A 104 -22.45 10.13 13.12
C LEU A 104 -23.75 10.50 12.43
N ASP A 105 -23.94 11.79 12.17
CA ASP A 105 -25.07 12.25 11.37
C ASP A 105 -24.92 11.78 9.90
N PRO A 106 -26.01 11.68 9.13
CA PRO A 106 -25.93 11.40 7.70
C PRO A 106 -24.97 12.38 6.98
N GLY A 107 -24.00 11.86 6.23
CA GLY A 107 -22.97 12.67 5.56
C GLY A 107 -21.71 12.93 6.38
N GLU A 108 -21.68 12.56 7.66
CA GLU A 108 -20.47 12.66 8.47
C GLU A 108 -19.57 11.43 8.34
N ALA A 109 -18.26 11.65 8.41
CA ALA A 109 -17.24 10.61 8.40
C ALA A 109 -16.26 10.86 9.55
N LEU A 110 -15.90 9.78 10.26
CA LEU A 110 -14.89 9.85 11.30
C LEU A 110 -13.50 9.78 10.69
N CYS A 111 -12.63 10.70 11.09
CA CYS A 111 -11.31 10.88 10.51
C CYS A 111 -10.24 10.99 11.59
N LEU A 112 -9.08 10.40 11.30
CA LEU A 112 -7.82 10.67 12.00
C LEU A 112 -6.97 11.58 11.11
N ARG A 113 -6.66 12.77 11.60
CA ARG A 113 -5.71 13.68 10.97
C ARG A 113 -4.39 13.69 11.74
N ILE A 114 -3.30 13.48 11.01
CA ILE A 114 -1.94 13.70 11.47
C ILE A 114 -1.28 14.72 10.53
N LYS A 115 -0.01 15.09 10.78
CA LYS A 115 0.68 16.17 10.05
C LYS A 115 0.53 16.09 8.52
N ASN A 116 0.68 14.89 7.94
CA ASN A 116 0.72 14.73 6.48
C ASN A 116 -0.39 13.85 5.92
N THR A 117 -1.36 13.39 6.72
CA THR A 117 -2.47 12.57 6.21
C THR A 117 -3.79 12.81 6.95
N VAL A 118 -4.88 12.56 6.24
CA VAL A 118 -6.23 12.39 6.79
C VAL A 118 -6.69 10.97 6.48
N THR A 119 -6.98 10.19 7.51
CA THR A 119 -7.46 8.81 7.37
C THR A 119 -8.92 8.72 7.75
N PHE A 120 -9.78 8.42 6.78
CA PHE A 120 -11.18 8.07 6.98
C PHE A 120 -11.26 6.70 7.65
N ILE A 121 -11.82 6.71 8.86
CA ILE A 121 -11.94 5.53 9.68
C ILE A 121 -13.15 4.73 9.21
N ALA A 122 -12.87 3.63 8.53
CA ALA A 122 -13.89 2.66 8.20
C ALA A 122 -14.72 2.26 9.42
N PRO A 123 -16.03 2.10 9.23
CA PRO A 123 -16.89 2.05 10.37
C PRO A 123 -16.89 0.68 11.10
N ARG A 124 -16.73 -0.40 10.32
CA ARG A 124 -16.53 -1.77 10.80
C ARG A 124 -15.88 -2.61 9.71
N TRP A 125 -15.33 -3.76 10.09
CA TRP A 125 -15.01 -4.81 9.12
C TRP A 125 -16.29 -5.20 8.32
N PRO A 126 -16.22 -5.44 7.00
CA PRO A 126 -15.03 -5.57 6.15
C PRO A 126 -14.63 -4.28 5.39
N PHE A 127 -15.08 -3.10 5.81
CA PHE A 127 -14.74 -1.84 5.14
C PHE A 127 -13.31 -1.39 5.49
N ARG A 128 -12.48 -1.02 4.51
CA ARG A 128 -11.09 -0.57 4.73
C ARG A 128 -11.02 0.93 5.03
N HIS A 129 -10.10 1.32 5.92
CA HIS A 129 -9.75 2.73 6.10
C HIS A 129 -9.24 3.33 4.79
N ILE A 130 -9.60 4.58 4.50
CA ILE A 130 -9.12 5.31 3.32
C ILE A 130 -8.20 6.43 3.82
N GLN A 131 -6.96 6.45 3.36
CA GLN A 131 -6.00 7.46 3.77
C GLN A 131 -5.69 8.42 2.63
N VAL A 132 -5.87 9.71 2.90
CA VAL A 132 -5.52 10.81 2.00
C VAL A 132 -4.19 11.39 2.45
N VAL A 133 -3.18 11.28 1.60
CA VAL A 133 -1.88 11.91 1.79
C VAL A 133 -1.98 13.38 1.41
N LEU A 134 -1.62 14.28 2.32
CA LEU A 134 -1.69 15.74 2.15
C LEU A 134 -0.51 16.32 1.36
N ARG A 135 0.22 15.47 0.63
CA ARG A 135 1.28 15.92 -0.26
C ARG A 135 0.66 16.43 -1.56
N LEU A 136 1.16 17.58 -1.99
CA LEU A 136 0.81 18.15 -3.28
C LEU A 136 1.81 17.65 -4.33
N TYR A 137 1.31 17.39 -5.53
CA TYR A 137 2.10 17.08 -6.70
C TYR A 137 1.75 18.08 -7.79
N ARG A 138 2.75 18.55 -8.52
CA ARG A 138 2.59 19.52 -9.61
C ARG A 138 2.08 18.89 -10.89
N SER A 139 2.35 17.59 -11.07
CA SER A 139 1.94 16.84 -12.25
C SER A 139 1.91 15.34 -11.98
N VAL A 140 1.26 14.60 -12.88
CA VAL A 140 1.28 13.12 -12.90
C VAL A 140 2.71 12.59 -12.98
N THR A 141 3.60 13.28 -13.70
CA THR A 141 5.02 12.93 -13.78
C THR A 141 5.72 12.99 -12.42
N GLU A 142 5.42 13.99 -11.58
CA GLU A 142 5.99 14.07 -10.23
C GLU A 142 5.54 12.89 -9.35
N ILE A 143 4.28 12.44 -9.50
CA ILE A 143 3.78 11.23 -8.84
C ILE A 143 4.56 10.00 -9.32
N LEU A 144 4.61 9.81 -10.64
CA LEU A 144 5.22 8.63 -11.28
C LEU A 144 6.72 8.50 -11.00
N THR A 145 7.45 9.61 -10.93
CA THR A 145 8.89 9.63 -10.62
C THR A 145 9.19 9.44 -9.14
N GLY A 146 8.20 9.63 -8.26
CA GLY A 146 8.32 9.50 -6.81
C GLY A 146 8.22 8.07 -6.27
N PHE A 147 7.80 7.09 -7.08
CA PHE A 147 7.80 5.68 -6.67
C PHE A 147 9.23 5.14 -6.51
N ASP A 148 9.44 4.23 -5.57
CA ASP A 148 10.71 3.55 -5.37
C ASP A 148 10.83 2.29 -6.23
N ILE A 149 9.75 1.52 -6.37
CA ILE A 149 9.68 0.31 -7.20
C ILE A 149 9.34 0.65 -8.65
N ASP A 150 10.07 0.05 -9.60
CA ASP A 150 9.91 0.31 -11.03
C ASP A 150 8.50 0.03 -11.54
N CYS A 151 7.97 -1.19 -11.30
CA CYS A 151 6.64 -1.57 -11.80
C CYS A 151 5.52 -0.74 -11.17
N ALA A 152 5.75 -0.10 -10.02
CA ALA A 152 4.75 0.76 -9.37
C ALA A 152 4.55 2.09 -10.11
N CYS A 153 5.40 2.43 -11.08
CA CYS A 153 5.34 3.68 -11.83
C CYS A 153 4.24 3.66 -12.88
N VAL A 154 2.99 3.45 -12.46
CA VAL A 154 1.79 3.42 -13.30
C VAL A 154 0.78 4.38 -12.72
N ALA A 155 0.09 5.11 -13.59
CA ALA A 155 -0.99 6.02 -13.23
C ALA A 155 -2.15 5.93 -14.23
N PHE A 156 -3.37 6.17 -13.77
CA PHE A 156 -4.59 6.21 -14.58
C PHE A 156 -5.38 7.46 -14.21
N ASP A 157 -5.74 8.27 -15.22
CA ASP A 157 -6.45 9.54 -15.07
C ASP A 157 -7.95 9.45 -15.46
N GLY A 158 -8.48 8.24 -15.64
CA GLY A 158 -9.84 8.01 -16.13
C GLY A 158 -9.92 7.81 -17.64
N ARG A 159 -8.90 8.22 -18.40
CA ARG A 159 -8.86 8.14 -19.86
C ARG A 159 -7.64 7.38 -20.40
N HIS A 160 -6.48 7.61 -19.82
CA HIS A 160 -5.21 7.01 -20.27
C HIS A 160 -4.46 6.41 -19.09
N VAL A 161 -3.74 5.33 -19.38
CA VAL A 161 -2.78 4.72 -18.46
C VAL A 161 -1.38 5.20 -18.84
N TYR A 162 -0.69 5.81 -17.88
CA TYR A 162 0.67 6.32 -18.03
C TYR A 162 1.65 5.43 -17.28
N THR A 163 2.86 5.31 -17.82
CA THR A 163 3.99 4.72 -17.10
C THR A 163 5.29 5.44 -17.45
N THR A 164 6.32 5.23 -16.63
CA THR A 164 7.68 5.70 -16.92
C THR A 164 8.45 4.66 -17.73
N PRO A 165 9.56 5.01 -18.41
CA PRO A 165 10.38 4.03 -19.13
C PRO A 165 10.78 2.83 -18.26
N ARG A 166 11.22 3.06 -17.01
CA ARG A 166 11.56 1.97 -16.07
C ARG A 166 10.36 1.12 -15.68
N GLY A 167 9.18 1.74 -15.55
CA GLY A 167 7.93 1.02 -15.27
C GLY A 167 7.54 0.12 -16.43
N ALA A 168 7.59 0.63 -17.66
CA ALA A 168 7.39 -0.14 -18.88
C ALA A 168 8.37 -1.31 -18.96
N THR A 169 9.68 -1.07 -18.75
CA THR A 169 10.69 -2.13 -18.73
C THR A 169 10.37 -3.20 -17.68
N ALA A 170 10.07 -2.81 -16.44
CA ALA A 170 9.80 -3.77 -15.37
C ALA A 170 8.53 -4.60 -15.60
N ILE A 171 7.51 -4.00 -16.22
CA ILE A 171 6.28 -4.69 -16.61
C ILE A 171 6.56 -5.68 -17.75
N SER A 172 7.22 -5.23 -18.81
CA SER A 172 7.52 -6.05 -19.99
C SER A 172 8.45 -7.22 -19.67
N THR A 173 9.47 -7.03 -18.83
CA THR A 173 10.41 -8.09 -18.43
C THR A 173 9.94 -8.88 -17.21
N ARG A 174 8.78 -8.51 -16.63
CA ARG A 174 8.30 -9.03 -15.35
C ARG A 174 9.38 -8.99 -14.27
N THR A 175 10.18 -7.93 -14.21
CA THR A 175 11.35 -7.83 -13.30
C THR A 175 11.49 -6.42 -12.74
N ASN A 176 11.49 -6.27 -11.41
CA ASN A 176 11.89 -5.04 -10.74
C ASN A 176 13.40 -5.03 -10.51
N THR A 177 14.06 -3.91 -10.78
CA THR A 177 15.48 -3.76 -10.48
C THR A 177 15.69 -3.14 -9.10
N ILE A 178 16.73 -3.56 -8.39
CA ILE A 178 17.15 -2.92 -7.14
C ILE A 178 17.94 -1.66 -7.48
N ASP A 179 17.36 -0.51 -7.16
CA ASP A 179 17.98 0.81 -7.22
C ASP A 179 18.07 1.39 -5.81
N LEU A 180 19.28 1.33 -5.23
CA LEU A 180 19.54 1.78 -3.86
C LEU A 180 19.36 3.29 -3.71
N THR A 181 19.51 4.07 -4.78
CA THR A 181 19.26 5.53 -4.74
C THR A 181 17.79 5.84 -4.45
N ARG A 182 16.90 4.85 -4.66
CA ARG A 182 15.46 4.95 -4.49
C ARG A 182 14.91 4.20 -3.29
N ARG A 183 15.78 3.55 -2.51
CA ARG A 183 15.38 2.70 -1.39
C ARG A 183 14.64 3.51 -0.34
N SER A 184 13.35 3.23 -0.20
CA SER A 184 12.49 3.75 0.87
C SER A 184 12.52 2.84 2.12
N PRO A 185 11.97 3.28 3.27
CA PRO A 185 11.91 2.44 4.47
C PRO A 185 11.15 1.11 4.32
N SER A 186 10.25 1.01 3.34
CA SER A 186 9.46 -0.21 3.06
C SER A 186 9.86 -0.91 1.77
N TYR A 187 11.03 -0.57 1.21
CA TYR A 187 11.46 -1.00 -0.12
C TYR A 187 11.49 -2.52 -0.29
N GLU A 188 12.12 -3.24 0.64
CA GLU A 188 12.22 -4.71 0.58
C GLU A 188 10.84 -5.38 0.62
N MET A 189 9.92 -4.80 1.38
CA MET A 189 8.58 -5.33 1.53
C MET A 189 7.69 -5.01 0.34
N ARG A 190 7.90 -3.86 -0.30
CA ARG A 190 7.28 -3.57 -1.59
C ARG A 190 7.82 -4.48 -2.68
N LEU A 191 9.13 -4.75 -2.74
CA LEU A 191 9.72 -5.74 -3.65
C LEU A 191 9.08 -7.12 -3.45
N PHE A 192 8.99 -7.60 -2.20
CA PHE A 192 8.32 -8.86 -1.87
C PHE A 192 6.84 -8.87 -2.31
N LYS A 193 6.09 -7.78 -2.05
CA LYS A 193 4.69 -7.64 -2.48
C LYS A 193 4.54 -7.78 -4.00
N TYR A 194 5.36 -7.09 -4.78
CA TYR A 194 5.29 -7.18 -6.25
C TYR A 194 5.81 -8.52 -6.76
N ARG A 195 6.73 -9.18 -6.02
CA ARG A 195 7.09 -10.57 -6.29
C ARG A 195 5.92 -11.53 -6.15
N MET A 196 5.04 -11.30 -5.17
CA MET A 196 3.78 -12.04 -5.05
C MET A 196 2.80 -11.75 -6.19
N GLN A 197 3.07 -10.78 -7.08
CA GLN A 197 2.32 -10.48 -8.31
C GLN A 197 3.02 -10.97 -9.59
N ASN A 198 3.91 -11.97 -9.45
CA ASN A 198 4.72 -12.53 -10.52
C ASN A 198 5.64 -11.49 -11.22
N LEU A 199 6.35 -10.70 -10.42
CA LEU A 199 7.50 -9.91 -10.88
C LEU A 199 8.77 -10.35 -10.15
N ASP A 200 9.79 -10.76 -10.90
CA ASP A 200 11.12 -11.05 -10.41
C ASP A 200 11.76 -9.81 -9.74
N VAL A 201 12.77 -10.05 -8.90
CA VAL A 201 13.64 -8.99 -8.37
C VAL A 201 15.05 -9.23 -8.87
N PHE A 202 15.67 -8.22 -9.47
CA PHE A 202 17.02 -8.29 -10.03
C PHE A 202 17.93 -7.27 -9.38
N TRP A 203 19.14 -7.68 -9.03
CA TRP A 203 20.16 -6.75 -8.55
C TRP A 203 21.51 -7.04 -9.20
N GLU A 204 22.00 -6.08 -9.97
CA GLU A 204 23.22 -6.21 -10.76
C GLU A 204 24.45 -6.53 -9.89
N SER A 205 24.51 -5.92 -8.71
CA SER A 205 25.61 -6.09 -7.75
C SER A 205 25.48 -7.32 -6.84
N LEU A 206 24.46 -8.17 -7.04
CA LEU A 206 24.28 -9.36 -6.22
C LEU A 206 25.38 -10.39 -6.50
N ASP A 207 26.14 -10.69 -5.45
CA ASP A 207 27.10 -11.79 -5.43
C ASP A 207 26.66 -12.83 -4.40
N ARG A 208 26.12 -13.95 -4.89
CA ARG A 208 25.63 -15.05 -4.04
C ARG A 208 26.74 -15.78 -3.30
N SER A 209 27.99 -15.72 -3.76
CA SER A 209 29.12 -16.39 -3.08
C SER A 209 29.44 -15.75 -1.73
N ARG A 210 29.05 -14.49 -1.54
CA ARG A 210 29.24 -13.72 -0.30
C ARG A 210 28.12 -13.91 0.71
N ILE A 211 27.08 -14.69 0.38
CA ILE A 211 25.94 -14.93 1.25
C ILE A 211 26.19 -16.21 2.04
N ASN A 212 26.45 -16.06 3.35
CA ASN A 212 26.55 -17.20 4.25
C ASN A 212 25.15 -17.62 4.74
N MET A 213 24.65 -18.74 4.25
CA MET A 213 23.34 -19.27 4.61
C MET A 213 23.28 -19.82 6.04
N ASP A 214 24.41 -20.23 6.63
CA ASP A 214 24.48 -20.76 7.99
C ASP A 214 24.10 -19.69 9.04
N LEU A 215 24.22 -18.40 8.70
CA LEU A 215 23.75 -17.30 9.54
C LEU A 215 22.23 -17.36 9.74
N PHE A 216 21.47 -17.73 8.72
CA PHE A 216 20.01 -17.86 8.83
C PHE A 216 19.62 -19.08 9.67
N GLU A 217 20.41 -20.16 9.63
CA GLU A 217 20.22 -21.32 10.50
C GLU A 217 20.43 -20.96 11.97
N LYS A 218 21.53 -20.25 12.28
CA LYS A 218 21.82 -19.77 13.64
C LYS A 218 20.76 -18.81 14.17
N LEU A 219 20.37 -17.81 13.37
CA LEU A 219 19.30 -16.89 13.76
C LEU A 219 17.99 -17.63 14.04
N ARG A 220 17.70 -18.69 13.28
CA ARG A 220 16.52 -19.52 13.51
C ARG A 220 16.63 -20.30 14.83
N GLU A 221 17.76 -20.93 15.10
CA GLU A 221 18.00 -21.69 16.34
C GLU A 221 17.84 -20.83 17.59
N HIS A 222 18.32 -19.58 17.53
CA HIS A 222 18.17 -18.61 18.60
C HIS A 222 16.78 -17.93 18.65
N ARG A 223 15.87 -18.27 17.73
CA ARG A 223 14.53 -17.64 17.57
C ARG A 223 14.58 -16.15 17.23
N ASP A 224 15.70 -15.68 16.70
CA ASP A 224 15.92 -14.30 16.28
C ASP A 224 15.58 -14.06 14.81
N LEU A 225 15.39 -15.14 14.03
CA LEU A 225 15.02 -15.05 12.62
C LEU A 225 13.58 -14.57 12.46
N HIS A 226 13.41 -13.25 12.45
CA HIS A 226 12.15 -12.58 12.20
C HIS A 226 12.38 -11.43 11.21
N PRO A 227 11.46 -11.17 10.25
CA PRO A 227 11.61 -10.09 9.28
C PRO A 227 11.86 -8.69 9.86
N LYS A 228 11.43 -8.44 11.10
CA LYS A 228 11.72 -7.19 11.83
C LYS A 228 13.19 -7.06 12.23
N ASN A 229 13.83 -8.19 12.56
CA ASN A 229 15.18 -8.25 13.11
C ASN A 229 16.26 -8.33 12.00
N VAL A 230 15.85 -8.50 10.75
CA VAL A 230 16.74 -8.54 9.58
C VAL A 230 16.37 -7.44 8.60
N LYS A 231 17.35 -6.78 7.99
CA LYS A 231 17.17 -5.62 7.10
C LYS A 231 17.89 -5.81 5.76
N GLY A 232 17.60 -4.93 4.79
CA GLY A 232 18.30 -4.90 3.50
C GLY A 232 18.30 -6.24 2.78
N LEU A 233 19.47 -6.65 2.28
CA LEU A 233 19.64 -7.92 1.59
C LEU A 233 19.23 -9.12 2.45
N ALA A 234 19.52 -9.13 3.76
CA ALA A 234 19.19 -10.26 4.63
C ALA A 234 17.66 -10.50 4.69
N ARG A 235 16.87 -9.42 4.70
CA ARG A 235 15.41 -9.50 4.64
C ARG A 235 14.91 -10.04 3.29
N LEU A 236 15.54 -9.64 2.19
CA LEU A 236 15.21 -10.14 0.86
C LEU A 236 15.56 -11.62 0.69
N ILE A 237 16.69 -12.07 1.25
CA ILE A 237 17.07 -13.49 1.28
C ILE A 237 16.10 -14.30 2.16
N LEU A 238 15.68 -13.78 3.32
CA LEU A 238 14.63 -14.41 4.11
C LEU A 238 13.33 -14.57 3.31
N ALA A 239 12.93 -13.54 2.56
CA ALA A 239 11.77 -13.60 1.69
C ALA A 239 11.94 -14.66 0.57
N GLU A 240 13.13 -14.78 -0.03
CA GLU A 240 13.46 -15.85 -1.00
C GLU A 240 13.32 -17.24 -0.39
N ILE A 241 13.86 -17.45 0.81
CA ILE A 241 13.73 -18.73 1.53
C ILE A 241 12.25 -19.07 1.74
N VAL A 242 11.44 -18.09 2.17
CA VAL A 242 10.00 -18.29 2.39
C VAL A 242 9.26 -18.63 1.09
N VAL A 243 9.51 -17.91 -0.01
CA VAL A 243 8.87 -18.18 -1.32
C VAL A 243 9.32 -19.53 -1.90
N SER A 244 10.57 -19.93 -1.65
CA SER A 244 11.11 -21.19 -2.13
C SER A 244 10.50 -22.43 -1.47
N GLY A 245 9.76 -22.27 -0.36
CA GLY A 245 9.15 -23.40 0.32
C GLY A 245 10.12 -24.20 1.21
N ARG A 246 11.34 -23.70 1.46
CA ARG A 246 12.37 -24.40 2.25
C ARG A 246 11.95 -24.52 3.72
N ARG A 247 11.62 -25.74 4.15
CA ARG A 247 11.47 -26.06 5.58
C ARG A 247 12.84 -25.94 6.28
N PRO A 248 12.87 -25.56 7.57
CA PRO A 248 11.76 -25.22 8.47
C PRO A 248 11.36 -23.73 8.46
N TYR A 249 11.81 -22.93 7.50
CA TYR A 249 11.63 -21.47 7.48
C TYR A 249 10.23 -20.98 7.03
N THR A 250 9.44 -21.88 6.45
CA THR A 250 8.11 -21.58 5.90
C THR A 250 7.01 -21.63 6.96
N ASP A 251 7.25 -21.09 8.14
CA ASP A 251 6.19 -21.00 9.13
C ASP A 251 5.17 -19.91 8.73
N SER A 252 3.92 -20.09 9.17
CA SER A 252 2.82 -19.19 8.84
C SER A 252 2.98 -17.81 9.48
N LEU A 253 3.73 -17.68 10.57
CA LEU A 253 3.98 -16.43 11.28
C LEU A 253 4.98 -15.56 10.51
N THR A 254 6.08 -16.12 10.04
CA THR A 254 7.11 -15.47 9.23
C THR A 254 6.54 -15.03 7.89
N SER A 255 5.79 -15.91 7.22
CA SER A 255 5.09 -15.57 5.97
C SER A 255 4.06 -14.45 6.19
N ARG A 256 3.31 -14.50 7.29
CA ARG A 256 2.36 -13.44 7.67
C ARG A 256 3.08 -12.16 8.08
N ALA A 257 4.25 -12.24 8.70
CA ALA A 257 5.05 -11.09 9.11
C ALA A 257 5.61 -10.37 7.88
N LEU A 258 6.15 -11.08 6.89
CA LEU A 258 6.59 -10.46 5.61
C LEU A 258 5.44 -9.76 4.89
N LYS A 259 4.24 -10.37 4.86
CA LYS A 259 3.03 -9.74 4.30
C LYS A 259 2.58 -8.54 5.12
N LYS A 260 2.52 -8.69 6.45
CA LYS A 260 2.15 -7.61 7.38
C LYS A 260 3.14 -6.47 7.36
N LEU A 261 4.44 -6.68 7.13
CA LEU A 261 5.43 -5.62 6.99
C LEU A 261 5.36 -4.91 5.64
N GLY A 262 4.66 -5.50 4.67
CA GLY A 262 4.26 -4.85 3.42
C GLY A 262 2.99 -4.01 3.57
N ASP A 263 2.04 -4.43 4.41
CA ASP A 263 0.76 -3.75 4.67
C ASP A 263 0.80 -2.77 5.86
N ALA A 264 1.68 -3.03 6.83
CA ALA A 264 2.03 -2.24 8.01
C ALA A 264 3.55 -2.08 8.02
N GLN A 265 4.06 -0.97 8.54
CA GLN A 265 5.45 -0.58 8.35
C GLN A 265 6.40 -1.37 9.23
N ASP A 266 7.66 -1.46 8.80
CA ASP A 266 8.76 -2.03 9.59
C ASP A 266 8.88 -1.30 10.94
N PRO A 267 8.57 -1.95 12.08
CA PRO A 267 8.51 -1.28 13.37
C PRO A 267 9.87 -0.90 13.95
N GLU A 268 10.98 -1.37 13.36
CA GLU A 268 12.34 -0.96 13.75
C GLU A 268 12.88 0.24 12.95
N PHE A 269 12.14 0.72 11.95
CA PHE A 269 12.30 2.09 11.47
C PHE A 269 11.26 2.97 12.15
N THR A 270 11.55 3.31 13.40
CA THR A 270 10.90 4.37 14.19
C THR A 270 11.22 5.78 13.66
N GLY A 271 11.48 5.92 12.37
CA GLY A 271 11.20 7.16 11.67
C GLY A 271 9.80 6.98 11.08
N PRO A 272 8.76 7.72 11.50
CA PRO A 272 7.48 7.64 10.83
C PRO A 272 7.78 7.82 9.34
N THR A 273 7.34 6.89 8.49
CA THR A 273 7.08 7.34 7.13
C THR A 273 6.20 8.57 7.30
N VAL A 274 6.52 9.63 6.55
CA VAL A 274 5.86 10.94 6.67
C VAL A 274 4.33 10.80 6.73
N TYR A 275 3.78 9.71 6.19
CA TYR A 275 2.37 9.45 6.01
C TYR A 275 1.73 8.43 6.98
N THR A 276 2.46 7.64 7.76
CA THR A 276 1.84 6.56 8.57
C THR A 276 2.48 6.44 9.94
N SER A 277 2.38 7.51 10.71
CA SER A 277 2.91 7.59 12.07
C SER A 277 2.07 6.88 13.13
N VAL A 278 0.87 6.38 12.76
CA VAL A 278 -0.06 5.65 13.63
C VAL A 278 -0.62 4.45 12.87
N GLU A 279 -0.35 3.23 13.34
CA GLU A 279 -0.96 2.00 12.79
C GLU A 279 -2.40 1.89 13.29
N ILE A 280 -3.37 1.96 12.37
CA ILE A 280 -4.79 1.92 12.72
C ILE A 280 -5.25 0.45 12.69
N PRO A 281 -5.69 -0.12 13.82
CA PRO A 281 -6.11 -1.51 13.85
C PRO A 281 -7.36 -1.73 13.00
N TYR A 282 -7.29 -2.75 12.14
CA TYR A 282 -8.37 -3.15 11.27
C TYR A 282 -8.75 -4.63 11.51
N THR A 283 -9.76 -4.87 12.33
CA THR A 283 -10.25 -6.22 12.62
C THR A 283 -11.75 -6.22 12.90
N LYS A 284 -12.40 -7.39 12.87
CA LYS A 284 -13.82 -7.59 13.25
C LYS A 284 -14.19 -7.03 14.62
N ARG A 285 -13.21 -6.84 15.52
CA ARG A 285 -13.41 -6.35 16.90
C ARG A 285 -13.23 -4.84 17.04
N PHE A 286 -12.74 -4.14 16.03
CA PHE A 286 -12.45 -2.70 16.13
C PHE A 286 -13.55 -1.89 15.44
N THR A 287 -14.36 -1.22 16.26
CA THR A 287 -15.25 -0.15 15.81
C THR A 287 -14.48 1.16 15.72
N ALA A 288 -15.03 2.14 15.00
CA ALA A 288 -14.59 3.54 15.00
C ALA A 288 -14.21 4.09 16.39
N ASP A 289 -15.05 3.87 17.40
CA ASP A 289 -14.77 4.31 18.77
C ASP A 289 -13.59 3.59 19.42
N ARG A 290 -13.43 2.29 19.16
CA ARG A 290 -12.27 1.53 19.64
C ARG A 290 -10.99 2.01 18.95
N VAL A 291 -11.07 2.38 17.67
CA VAL A 291 -9.96 3.04 16.97
C VAL A 291 -9.62 4.37 17.63
N ARG A 292 -10.60 5.23 17.93
CA ARG A 292 -10.38 6.49 18.64
C ARG A 292 -9.63 6.29 19.97
N GLN A 293 -10.12 5.37 20.81
CA GLN A 293 -9.50 5.05 22.10
C GLN A 293 -8.09 4.46 21.93
N PHE A 294 -7.90 3.62 20.91
CA PHE A 294 -6.60 3.04 20.59
C PHE A 294 -5.60 4.14 20.22
N VAL A 295 -5.96 5.04 19.30
CA VAL A 295 -5.11 6.15 18.86
C VAL A 295 -4.75 7.06 20.04
N ALA A 296 -5.73 7.41 20.88
CA ALA A 296 -5.51 8.25 22.05
C ALA A 296 -4.49 7.64 23.04
N ARG A 297 -4.50 6.32 23.21
CA ARG A 297 -3.59 5.60 24.11
C ARG A 297 -2.20 5.39 23.52
N HIS A 298 -2.10 5.10 22.22
CA HIS A 298 -0.85 4.60 21.60
C HIS A 298 -0.12 5.61 20.71
N SER A 299 -0.77 6.71 20.31
CA SER A 299 -0.11 7.71 19.47
C SER A 299 0.95 8.48 20.27
N SER A 300 2.20 8.45 19.84
CA SER A 300 3.29 9.30 20.38
C SER A 300 3.40 10.63 19.65
N ILE A 301 2.60 10.87 18.62
CA ILE A 301 2.63 12.08 17.80
C ILE A 301 1.34 12.92 17.95
N PRO A 302 1.39 14.23 17.61
CA PRO A 302 0.19 15.06 17.52
C PRO A 302 -0.81 14.53 16.49
N PHE A 303 -2.08 14.44 16.90
CA PHE A 303 -3.19 14.03 16.05
C PHE A 303 -4.46 14.82 16.36
N LEU A 304 -5.39 14.87 15.40
CA LEU A 304 -6.78 15.28 15.58
C LEU A 304 -7.68 14.12 15.19
N PHE A 305 -8.63 13.77 16.04
CA PHE A 305 -9.59 12.72 15.77
C PHE A 305 -11.02 13.23 15.96
N GLY A 306 -11.86 13.10 14.96
CA GLY A 306 -13.22 13.66 14.97
C GLY A 306 -13.91 13.51 13.63
N THR A 307 -15.04 14.18 13.45
CA THR A 307 -15.70 14.27 12.14
C THR A 307 -14.80 15.00 11.14
N LEU A 308 -15.03 14.80 9.84
CA LEU A 308 -14.34 15.55 8.79
C LEU A 308 -14.40 17.06 9.05
N ASN A 309 -15.55 17.60 9.43
CA ASN A 309 -15.71 19.03 9.72
C ASN A 309 -14.86 19.48 10.91
N GLU A 310 -14.81 18.69 11.99
CA GLU A 310 -14.00 18.98 13.16
C GLU A 310 -12.50 18.98 12.83
N ILE A 311 -12.01 17.95 12.12
CA ILE A 311 -10.58 17.86 11.79
C ILE A 311 -10.13 18.92 10.78
N LEU A 312 -11.03 19.38 9.89
CA LEU A 312 -10.77 20.47 8.94
C LEU A 312 -10.71 21.84 9.64
N LYS A 313 -11.55 22.05 10.66
CA LYS A 313 -11.56 23.26 11.49
C LYS A 313 -10.48 23.26 12.57
N GLY A 314 -9.84 22.12 12.83
CA GLY A 314 -8.86 21.96 13.89
C GLY A 314 -9.46 21.72 15.27
N SER A 315 -10.76 21.41 15.36
CA SER A 315 -11.53 21.29 16.60
C SER A 315 -11.79 19.84 17.03
N GLY A 316 -11.14 18.86 16.40
CA GLY A 316 -11.22 17.45 16.81
C GLY A 316 -10.53 17.17 18.15
N SER A 317 -10.72 15.96 18.69
CA SER A 317 -10.00 15.53 19.90
C SER A 317 -8.49 15.48 19.63
N ALA A 318 -7.72 16.26 20.39
CA ALA A 318 -6.26 16.37 20.28
C ALA A 318 -5.54 15.70 21.47
N LYS A 319 -4.27 15.30 21.30
CA LYS A 319 -3.42 14.89 22.44
C LYS A 319 -2.83 16.14 23.14
N PRO A 320 -2.77 16.22 24.49
CA PRO A 320 -2.56 17.49 25.22
C PRO A 320 -1.10 17.97 25.40
N GLU A 321 -0.09 17.30 24.85
CA GLU A 321 1.33 17.66 25.05
C GLU A 321 2.02 17.91 23.70
N GLU A 322 2.32 19.19 23.42
CA GLU A 322 3.21 19.76 22.40
C GLU A 322 2.78 20.03 20.92
N LYS A 323 2.99 21.31 20.58
CA LYS A 323 3.23 22.03 19.30
C LYS A 323 2.34 21.67 18.11
N GLU A 324 1.17 22.31 18.12
CA GLU A 324 0.23 22.64 17.04
C GLU A 324 0.36 21.85 15.72
N LEU A 325 -0.64 20.99 15.48
CA LEU A 325 -1.05 20.70 14.10
C LEU A 325 -1.62 21.99 13.48
N PRO A 326 -1.26 22.35 12.23
CA PRO A 326 -1.79 23.56 11.60
C PRO A 326 -3.32 23.54 11.63
N GLY A 327 -3.94 24.54 12.25
CA GLY A 327 -5.35 24.47 12.67
C GLY A 327 -6.30 24.12 11.53
N ARG A 328 -6.32 24.91 10.46
CA ARG A 328 -7.28 24.74 9.36
C ARG A 328 -6.69 23.97 8.18
N LEU A 329 -7.37 22.92 7.74
CA LEU A 329 -7.12 22.28 6.45
C LEU A 329 -8.17 22.76 5.46
N GLY A 330 -7.75 23.10 4.23
CA GLY A 330 -8.63 23.53 3.16
C GLY A 330 -8.19 22.94 1.83
N PHE A 331 -9.13 22.85 0.89
CA PHE A 331 -8.78 22.56 -0.49
C PHE A 331 -7.92 23.68 -1.04
N MET A 332 -6.85 23.31 -1.72
CA MET A 332 -5.98 24.24 -2.40
C MET A 332 -6.76 24.90 -3.55
N LYS A 333 -6.99 26.20 -3.47
CA LYS A 333 -7.60 27.00 -4.54
C LYS A 333 -6.55 27.63 -5.45
N ASP A 334 -5.38 27.96 -4.89
CA ASP A 334 -4.25 28.59 -5.57
C ASP A 334 -2.95 27.82 -5.29
N ASN A 335 -2.02 27.82 -6.25
CA ASN A 335 -0.73 27.12 -6.14
C ASN A 335 0.20 27.80 -5.11
N PRO A 336 0.58 27.15 -4.00
CA PRO A 336 1.36 27.75 -2.92
C PRO A 336 2.87 27.90 -3.24
N GLY A 337 3.31 27.60 -4.47
CA GLY A 337 4.69 27.82 -4.92
C GLY A 337 5.59 26.58 -4.83
N ARG A 338 6.77 26.70 -4.21
CA ARG A 338 7.83 25.66 -4.21
C ARG A 338 7.77 24.82 -2.94
N GLN A 339 7.45 23.54 -3.08
CA GLN A 339 7.58 22.55 -2.02
C GLN A 339 8.97 21.89 -2.12
N MET A 340 9.68 21.72 -1.01
CA MET A 340 10.90 20.91 -1.02
C MET A 340 10.52 19.45 -1.27
N ILE A 341 11.13 18.85 -2.29
CA ILE A 341 10.94 17.44 -2.64
C ILE A 341 11.54 16.59 -1.51
N GLY A 342 10.70 16.05 -0.62
CA GLY A 342 11.16 15.44 0.62
C GLY A 342 10.45 14.13 0.97
N SER A 343 10.26 13.23 -0.01
CA SER A 343 9.91 11.81 0.29
C SER A 343 11.05 10.85 -0.01
N PHE A 344 12.15 11.35 -0.59
CA PHE A 344 13.37 10.60 -0.79
C PHE A 344 14.31 10.93 0.36
N TYR A 345 14.22 10.14 1.41
CA TYR A 345 15.32 9.96 2.35
C TYR A 345 15.91 8.59 2.04
N PRO A 346 16.69 8.43 0.93
CA PRO A 346 17.43 7.20 0.73
C PRO A 346 18.27 6.98 1.97
N LEU A 347 18.18 5.77 2.54
CA LEU A 347 19.02 5.41 3.68
C LEU A 347 20.49 5.55 3.23
N ASP A 348 21.26 6.32 3.99
CA ASP A 348 22.69 6.50 3.75
C ASP A 348 23.48 5.25 4.20
N GLU A 349 24.80 5.26 3.99
CA GLU A 349 25.69 4.15 4.37
C GLU A 349 25.60 3.77 5.86
N GLN A 350 25.08 4.66 6.71
CA GLN A 350 24.96 4.45 8.16
C GLN A 350 23.64 3.72 8.53
N GLY A 351 22.67 3.67 7.61
CA GLY A 351 21.37 2.98 7.77
C GLY A 351 21.31 1.56 7.21
N TRP A 352 22.46 0.96 6.88
CA TRP A 352 22.58 -0.41 6.38
C TRP A 352 22.63 -1.47 7.48
#